data_AF-A0A937PYU3-F1
#
_entry.id   AF-A0A937PYU3-F1
#
_cell.length_a   1.000
_cell.length_b   1.000
_cell.length_c   1.000
_cell.angle_alpha   90.00
_cell.angle_beta   90.00
_cell.angle_gamma   90.00
#
_symmetry.space_group_name_H-M   'P 1'
#
loop_
_entity.id
_entity.type
_entity.pdbx_description
1 polymer ?
#
loop_
_entity_poly.entity_id
_entity_poly.type
_entity_poly.pdbx_seq_one_letter_code
_entity_poly.pdbx_strand_id
1 'polypeptide(L)' 'MKHKGRFGDYGGFYVPEVLIPVLEELEEAFYRFRRDEQYIADLALLYKEYAGRPTPL' A
#
# COMPACT_ATOMS: atom_id res chain seq x y z
N MET A 1 0.54 1.90 14.94
CA MET A 1 0.37 2.44 13.58
C MET A 1 0.99 3.82 13.50
N LYS A 2 1.86 4.06 12.52
CA LYS A 2 2.61 5.30 12.32
C LYS A 2 1.72 6.44 11.83
N HIS A 3 0.60 6.13 11.18
CA HIS A 3 -0.40 7.11 10.74
C HIS A 3 -1.77 6.82 11.34
N LYS A 4 -2.56 7.88 11.60
CA LYS A 4 -3.93 7.75 12.13
C LYS A 4 -4.93 7.22 11.09
N GLY A 5 -4.54 7.11 9.82
CA GLY A 5 -5.40 6.65 8.72
C GLY A 5 -6.62 7.55 8.43
N ARG A 6 -6.60 8.81 8.90
CA ARG A 6 -7.74 9.74 8.82
C ARG A 6 -7.55 10.77 7.68
N PHE A 7 -8.67 11.10 7.05
CA PHE A 7 -8.83 12.21 6.11
C PHE A 7 -9.95 13.12 6.64
N GLY A 8 -9.57 14.19 7.35
CA GLY A 8 -10.51 14.97 8.15
C GLY A 8 -11.20 14.08 9.20
N ASP A 9 -12.52 14.13 9.24
CA ASP A 9 -13.32 13.35 10.20
C ASP A 9 -13.44 11.86 9.83
N TYR A 10 -13.07 11.49 8.60
CA TYR A 10 -13.32 10.16 8.03
C TYR A 10 -12.08 9.27 8.02
N GLY A 11 -12.29 7.95 7.99
CA GLY A 11 -11.22 6.94 7.96
C GLY A 11 -10.83 6.42 9.34
N GLY A 12 -9.56 6.10 9.54
CA GLY A 12 -9.05 5.41 10.73
C GLY A 12 -9.30 3.89 10.66
N PHE A 13 -9.05 3.22 11.77
CA PHE A 13 -9.10 1.76 11.86
C PHE A 13 -10.15 1.36 12.90
N TYR A 14 -11.30 0.88 12.43
CA TYR A 14 -12.40 0.39 13.26
C TYR A 14 -12.50 -1.13 13.12
N VAL A 15 -11.56 -1.81 13.77
CA VAL A 15 -11.38 -3.27 13.65
C VAL A 15 -11.19 -3.89 15.03
N PRO A 16 -11.39 -5.21 15.18
CA PRO A 16 -11.01 -5.91 16.40
C PRO A 16 -9.52 -5.73 16.74
N GLU A 17 -9.21 -5.65 18.04
CA GLU A 17 -7.84 -5.45 18.55
C GLU A 17 -6.84 -6.49 18.02
N VAL A 18 -7.30 -7.72 17.83
CA VAL A 18 -6.48 -8.83 17.29
C VAL A 18 -5.94 -8.54 15.87
N LEU A 19 -6.55 -7.63 15.11
CA LEU A 19 -6.10 -7.25 13.78
C LEU A 19 -5.08 -6.10 13.79
N ILE A 20 -4.93 -5.38 14.90
CA ILE A 20 -4.03 -4.23 14.97
C ILE A 20 -2.57 -4.60 14.62
N PRO A 21 -1.98 -5.69 15.15
CA PRO A 21 -0.59 -6.04 14.84
C PRO A 21 -0.36 -6.33 13.35
N VAL A 22 -1.32 -6.99 12.69
CA VAL A 22 -1.23 -7.33 11.26
C VAL A 22 -1.33 -6.08 10.39
N LEU A 23 -2.17 -5.11 10.79
CA LEU A 23 -2.28 -3.84 10.08
C LEU A 23 -1.01 -2.99 10.25
N GLU A 24 -0.35 -3.07 11.42
CA GLU A 24 0.94 -2.40 11.66
C GLU A 24 2.05 -2.98 10.77
N GLU A 25 2.13 -4.31 10.67
CA GLU A 25 3.09 -4.98 9.77
C GLU A 25 2.85 -4.59 8.31
N LEU A 26 1.59 -4.57 7.87
CA LEU A 26 1.22 -4.15 6.52
C LEU A 26 1.60 -2.69 6.25
N GLU A 27 1.34 -1.79 7.21
CA GLU A 27 1.71 -0.37 7.09
C GLU A 27 3.24 -0.23 6.96
N GLU A 28 4.00 -0.89 7.82
CA GLU A 28 5.47 -0.86 7.77
C GLU A 28 6.00 -1.36 6.43
N ALA A 29 5.52 -2.52 5.96
CA ALA A 29 5.91 -3.08 4.67
C ALA A 29 5.59 -2.13 3.52
N PHE A 30 4.40 -1.53 3.50
CA PHE A 30 4.04 -0.54 2.48
C PHE A 30 5.01 0.65 2.48
N TYR A 31 5.30 1.25 3.65
CA TYR A 31 6.21 2.39 3.73
C TYR A 31 7.65 2.05 3.33
N ARG A 32 8.07 0.80 3.54
CA ARG A 32 9.35 0.26 3.09
C ARG A 32 9.40 0.16 1.57
N PHE A 33 8.46 -0.56 0.96
CA PHE A 33 8.52 -0.92 -0.46
C PHE A 33 8.03 0.19 -1.40
N ARG A 34 7.18 1.12 -0.94
CA ARG A 34 6.67 2.20 -1.81
C ARG A 34 7.75 3.14 -2.38
N ARG A 35 8.97 3.12 -1.80
CA ARG A 35 10.13 3.90 -2.25
C ARG A 35 11.31 3.03 -2.66
N ASP A 36 11.12 1.71 -2.66
CA ASP A 36 12.14 0.77 -3.06
C ASP A 36 12.20 0.71 -4.59
N GLU A 37 13.36 1.05 -5.17
CA GLU A 37 13.52 1.18 -6.61
C GLU A 37 13.31 -0.14 -7.35
N GLN A 38 13.74 -1.25 -6.75
CA GLN A 38 13.58 -2.58 -7.33
C GLN A 38 12.10 -2.98 -7.36
N TYR A 39 11.38 -2.79 -6.25
CA TYR A 39 9.95 -3.07 -6.17
C TYR A 39 9.16 -2.24 -7.20
N ILE A 40 9.48 -0.96 -7.34
CA ILE A 40 8.83 -0.07 -8.31
C ILE A 40 9.10 -0.54 -9.75
N ALA A 41 10.35 -0.94 -10.06
CA ALA A 41 10.71 -1.45 -11.37
C ALA A 41 9.97 -2.75 -11.72
N ASP A 42 9.90 -3.69 -10.77
CA ASP A 42 9.20 -4.97 -10.95
C ASP A 42 7.69 -4.76 -11.14
N LEU A 43 7.08 -3.87 -10.34
CA LEU A 43 5.67 -3.53 -10.47
C LEU A 43 5.37 -2.85 -11.82
N ALA A 44 6.25 -1.96 -12.28
CA ALA A 44 6.12 -1.32 -13.58
C ALA A 44 6.22 -2.33 -14.74
N LEU A 45 7.11 -3.31 -14.62
CA LEU A 45 7.24 -4.41 -15.59
C LEU A 45 5.96 -5.24 -15.64
N LEU A 46 5.41 -5.63 -14.48
CA LEU A 46 4.13 -6.35 -14.41
C LEU A 46 2.98 -5.53 -15.00
N TYR A 47 2.94 -4.22 -14.73
CA TYR A 47 1.92 -3.37 -15.33
C TYR A 47 2.00 -3.36 -16.86
N LYS A 48 3.20 -3.31 -17.43
CA LYS A 48 3.40 -3.27 -18.88
C LYS A 48 3.15 -4.63 -19.53
N GLU A 49 3.81 -5.68 -19.05
CA GLU A 49 3.89 -6.97 -19.73
C GLU A 49 2.75 -7.93 -19.37
N TYR A 50 2.15 -7.76 -18.18
CA TYR A 50 1.07 -8.63 -17.71
C TYR A 50 -0.29 -7.92 -17.69
N ALA A 51 -0.37 -6.73 -17.09
CA ALA A 51 -1.64 -6.00 -16.97
C ALA A 51 -2.01 -5.17 -18.22
N GLY A 52 -1.12 -5.07 -19.21
CA GLY A 52 -1.36 -4.38 -20.49
C GLY A 52 -1.46 -2.85 -20.38
N ARG A 53 -0.79 -2.24 -19.39
CA ARG A 53 -0.72 -0.78 -19.24
C ARG A 53 0.35 -0.16 -20.18
N PRO A 54 0.20 1.12 -20.55
CA PRO A 54 -0.95 2.01 -20.25
C PRO A 54 -2.18 1.65 -21.08
N THR A 55 -3.37 1.95 -20.55
CA THR A 55 -4.61 1.93 -21.32
C THR A 55 -4.63 3.13 -22.28
N PRO A 56 -5.14 2.99 -23.50
CA PRO A 56 -5.39 4.14 -24.39
C PRO A 56 -6.25 5.20 -23.69
N LEU A 57 -6.02 6.47 -24.03
CA LEU A 57 -6.80 7.61 -23.53
C LEU A 57 -8.10 7.79 -24.34
#